data_AF-A0A1I6ULV1-F1
#
_entry.id   AF-A0A1I6ULV1-F1
#
_cell.length_a   1.000
_cell.length_b   1.000
_cell.length_c   1.000
_cell.angle_alpha   90.00
_cell.angle_beta   90.00
_cell.angle_gamma   90.00
#
_symmetry.space_group_name_H-M   'P 1'
#
loop_
_entity.id
_entity.type
_entity.pdbx_description
1 polymer ?
#
loop_
_entity_poly.entity_id
_entity_poly.type
_entity_poly.pdbx_seq_one_letter_code
_entity_poly.pdbx_strand_id
1 'polypeptide(L)'
;MNERFLKWIKSDANEFFSSIPISEVEAPVGPNDSYTRMTNVTDRFTGKVSVKNNGNFELEVQDSEGKMVLFEHHEIDDTASFEQLLSRYKELLSQGQISGTPQTLQYMRYHRYTNSRR
;
A
#
# COMPACT_ATOMS: atom_id res chain seq x y z
N MET A 1 5.30 10.79 -8.02
CA MET A 1 5.06 9.90 -6.86
C MET A 1 5.47 8.44 -7.10
N ASN A 2 4.97 7.79 -8.15
CA ASN A 2 5.18 6.34 -8.34
C ASN A 2 6.68 5.96 -8.47
N GLU A 3 7.50 6.79 -9.11
CA GLU A 3 8.94 6.60 -9.23
C GLU A 3 9.64 6.62 -7.87
N ARG A 4 9.16 7.45 -6.93
CA ARG A 4 9.67 7.51 -5.55
C ARG A 4 9.35 6.21 -4.83
N PHE A 5 8.14 5.70 -5.00
CA PHE A 5 7.76 4.39 -4.47
C PHE A 5 8.59 3.26 -5.08
N LEU A 6 8.80 3.27 -6.40
CA LEU A 6 9.67 2.30 -7.08
C LEU A 6 11.12 2.34 -6.58
N LYS A 7 11.66 3.54 -6.32
CA LYS A 7 12.99 3.70 -5.73
C LYS A 7 13.03 3.09 -4.32
N TRP A 8 12.05 3.43 -3.48
CA TRP A 8 11.93 2.87 -2.13
C TRP A 8 11.82 1.34 -2.12
N ILE A 9 11.07 0.75 -3.06
CA ILE A 9 10.99 -0.71 -3.22
C ILE A 9 12.38 -1.32 -3.46
N LYS A 10 13.19 -0.67 -4.30
CA LYS A 10 14.53 -1.17 -4.68
C LYS A 10 15.58 -0.96 -3.60
N SER A 11 15.47 0.08 -2.78
CA SER A 11 16.42 0.39 -1.72
C SER A 11 16.07 -0.23 -0.37
N ASP A 12 14.85 -0.01 0.11
CA ASP A 12 14.53 -0.14 1.53
C ASP A 12 13.49 -1.24 1.82
N ALA A 13 12.64 -1.58 0.84
CA ALA A 13 11.50 -2.46 1.11
C ALA A 13 11.90 -3.88 1.56
N ASN A 14 13.00 -4.44 1.03
CA ASN A 14 13.48 -5.76 1.47
C ASN A 14 13.89 -5.75 2.96
N GLU A 15 14.56 -4.70 3.42
CA GLU A 15 14.92 -4.55 4.83
C GLU A 15 13.65 -4.34 5.67
N PHE A 16 12.77 -3.44 5.23
CA PHE A 16 11.51 -3.15 5.90
C PHE A 16 10.65 -4.40 6.08
N PHE A 17 10.49 -5.24 5.05
CA PHE A 17 9.65 -6.44 5.14
C PHE A 17 10.37 -7.62 5.81
N SER A 18 11.71 -7.64 5.81
CA SER A 18 12.64 -8.61 6.43
C SER A 18 12.38 -10.09 6.11
N SER A 19 11.21 -10.62 6.50
CA SER A 19 10.77 -12.00 6.35
C SER A 19 9.58 -12.19 5.40
N ILE A 20 8.99 -11.10 4.89
CA ILE A 20 7.89 -11.16 3.92
C ILE A 20 8.47 -10.95 2.51
N PRO A 21 8.46 -11.96 1.64
CA PRO A 21 9.03 -11.83 0.30
C PRO A 21 8.20 -10.88 -0.56
N ILE A 22 8.87 -10.05 -1.35
CA ILE A 22 8.25 -9.31 -2.46
C ILE A 22 8.24 -10.25 -3.66
N SER A 23 7.06 -10.70 -4.06
CA SER A 23 6.88 -11.67 -5.13
C SER A 23 6.92 -11.02 -6.51
N GLU A 24 6.41 -9.80 -6.63
CA GLU A 24 6.33 -9.10 -7.91
C GLU A 24 6.41 -7.58 -7.71
N VAL A 25 7.02 -6.91 -8.68
CA VAL A 25 7.02 -5.44 -8.79
C VAL A 25 6.63 -5.05 -10.21
N GLU A 26 5.45 -4.45 -10.35
CA GLU A 26 4.99 -3.87 -11.62
C GLU A 26 5.48 -2.42 -11.68
N ALA A 27 6.44 -2.17 -12.59
CA ALA A 27 6.94 -0.85 -12.88
C ALA A 27 5.93 -0.05 -13.75
N PRO A 28 5.95 1.29 -13.68
CA PRO A 28 5.03 2.11 -14.46
C PRO A 28 5.26 1.92 -15.96
N VAL A 29 4.19 1.59 -16.70
CA VAL A 29 4.22 1.47 -18.17
C VAL A 29 3.45 2.63 -18.79
N GLY A 30 4.18 3.55 -19.43
CA GLY A 30 3.59 4.63 -20.24
C GLY A 30 3.21 5.92 -19.49
N PRO A 31 2.82 6.96 -20.24
CA PRO A 31 2.61 8.31 -19.69
C PRO A 31 1.25 8.52 -19.00
N ASN A 32 0.22 7.73 -19.34
CA ASN A 32 -1.15 7.93 -18.84
C ASN A 32 -1.54 6.78 -17.89
N ASP A 33 -1.88 7.12 -16.65
CA ASP A 33 -2.25 6.20 -15.56
C ASP A 33 -1.14 5.24 -15.10
N SER A 34 0.10 5.76 -15.07
CA SER A 34 1.24 5.02 -14.56
C SER A 34 1.16 4.82 -13.05
N TYR A 35 1.19 3.55 -12.64
CA TYR A 35 1.30 3.12 -11.26
C TYR A 35 2.55 2.28 -11.05
N THR A 36 3.01 2.23 -9.81
CA THR A 36 3.95 1.20 -9.36
C THR A 36 3.20 0.30 -8.40
N ARG A 37 3.24 -1.02 -8.62
CA ARG A 37 2.65 -2.00 -7.70
C ARG A 37 3.72 -2.92 -7.14
N MET A 38 3.60 -3.22 -5.86
CA MET A 38 4.36 -4.25 -5.16
C MET A 38 3.38 -5.31 -4.68
N THR A 39 3.72 -6.59 -4.89
CA THR A 39 2.93 -7.73 -4.43
C THR A 39 3.76 -8.56 -3.45
N ASN A 40 3.16 -8.93 -2.32
CA ASN A 40 3.72 -9.87 -1.36
C ASN A 40 2.82 -11.10 -1.28
N VAL A 41 3.39 -12.30 -1.33
CA VAL A 41 2.66 -13.54 -1.14
C VAL A 41 3.24 -14.30 0.06
N THR A 42 2.34 -14.71 0.95
CA THR A 42 2.61 -15.58 2.09
C THR A 42 1.70 -16.80 2.01
N ASP A 43 1.91 -17.80 2.87
CA ASP A 43 1.04 -18.99 2.92
C ASP A 43 -0.44 -18.67 3.20
N ARG A 44 -0.71 -17.51 3.82
CA ARG A 44 -2.05 -17.12 4.29
C ARG A 44 -2.65 -15.96 3.52
N PHE A 45 -1.81 -15.08 2.98
CA PHE A 45 -2.25 -13.81 2.43
C PHE A 45 -1.51 -13.45 1.14
N THR A 46 -2.26 -12.81 0.24
CA THR A 46 -1.73 -12.06 -0.90
C THR A 46 -1.97 -10.58 -0.65
N GLY A 47 -0.88 -9.82 -0.50
CA GLY A 47 -0.89 -8.38 -0.32
C GLY A 47 -0.46 -7.65 -1.59
N LYS A 48 -1.12 -6.53 -1.90
CA LYS A 48 -0.81 -5.64 -3.01
C LYS A 48 -0.78 -4.20 -2.52
N VAL A 49 0.22 -3.45 -2.94
CA VAL A 49 0.36 -2.02 -2.68
C VAL A 49 0.59 -1.33 -4.01
N SER A 50 -0.27 -0.37 -4.37
CA SER A 50 -0.11 0.43 -5.58
C SER A 50 -0.04 1.91 -5.29
N VAL A 51 0.89 2.59 -5.95
CA VAL A 51 1.04 4.04 -5.91
C VAL A 51 0.98 4.60 -7.33
N LYS A 52 0.00 5.46 -7.57
CA LYS A 52 -0.16 6.20 -8.83
C LYS A 52 0.62 7.49 -8.82
N ASN A 53 0.85 8.05 -10.00
CA ASN A 53 1.62 9.27 -10.15
C ASN A 53 0.99 10.52 -9.51
N ASN A 54 -0.34 10.55 -9.41
CA ASN A 54 -1.13 11.61 -8.80
C ASN A 54 -1.19 11.55 -7.27
N GLY A 55 -0.48 10.61 -6.62
CA GLY A 55 -0.51 10.45 -5.17
C GLY A 55 -1.59 9.50 -4.66
N ASN A 56 -2.36 8.84 -5.52
CA ASN A 56 -3.27 7.79 -5.04
C ASN A 56 -2.47 6.57 -4.59
N PHE A 57 -2.64 6.21 -3.32
CA PHE A 57 -2.06 5.06 -2.66
C PHE A 57 -3.17 4.06 -2.32
N GLU A 58 -3.00 2.82 -2.73
CA GLU A 58 -3.97 1.74 -2.50
C GLU A 58 -3.26 0.53 -1.93
N LEU A 59 -3.94 -0.14 -1.01
CA LEU A 59 -3.44 -1.30 -0.30
C LEU A 59 -4.55 -2.33 -0.19
N GLU A 60 -4.25 -3.54 -0.63
CA GLU A 60 -5.18 -4.66 -0.65
C GLU A 60 -4.51 -5.87 -0.01
N VAL A 61 -5.24 -6.60 0.83
CA VAL A 61 -4.82 -7.91 1.32
C VAL A 61 -5.99 -8.86 1.19
N GLN A 62 -5.73 -10.00 0.56
CA GLN A 62 -6.65 -11.12 0.42
C GLN A 62 -6.12 -12.32 1.19
N ASP A 63 -7.00 -13.15 1.75
CA ASP A 63 -6.62 -14.45 2.30
C ASP A 63 -6.40 -15.50 1.20
N SER A 64 -6.04 -16.72 1.60
CA SER A 64 -5.82 -17.86 0.69
C SER A 64 -7.06 -18.29 -0.09
N GLU A 65 -8.25 -17.89 0.34
CA GLU A 65 -9.54 -18.14 -0.35
C GLU A 65 -9.90 -17.00 -1.31
N GLY A 66 -9.06 -15.96 -1.40
CA GLY A 66 -9.29 -14.77 -2.23
C GLY A 66 -10.25 -13.76 -1.60
N LYS A 67 -10.61 -13.92 -0.32
CA LYS A 67 -11.48 -12.98 0.38
C LYS A 67 -10.68 -11.76 0.82
N MET A 68 -11.21 -10.57 0.54
CA MET A 68 -10.60 -9.31 0.98
C MET A 68 -10.64 -9.20 2.51
N VAL A 69 -9.46 -9.04 3.12
CA VAL A 69 -9.30 -8.87 4.58
C VAL A 69 -8.86 -7.45 4.95
N LEU A 70 -8.23 -6.73 4.03
CA LEU A 70 -7.85 -5.33 4.20
C LEU A 70 -7.95 -4.62 2.84
N PHE A 71 -8.60 -3.47 2.84
CA PHE A 71 -8.56 -2.53 1.72
C PHE A 71 -8.44 -1.13 2.28
N GLU A 72 -7.41 -0.41 1.85
CA GLU A 72 -7.20 0.99 2.20
C GLU A 72 -6.89 1.81 0.95
N HIS A 73 -7.41 3.04 0.92
CA HIS A 73 -7.15 4.02 -0.12
C HIS A 73 -6.83 5.36 0.53
N HIS A 74 -5.72 5.98 0.13
CA HIS A 74 -5.23 7.25 0.65
C HIS A 74 -4.73 8.14 -0.48
N GLU A 75 -4.91 9.46 -0.34
CA GLU A 75 -4.19 10.44 -1.15
C GLU A 75 -2.94 10.87 -0.38
N ILE A 76 -1.76 10.67 -0.96
CA ILE A 76 -0.47 10.95 -0.33
C ILE A 76 0.33 11.97 -1.15
N ASP A 77 1.13 12.79 -0.47
CA ASP A 77 2.02 13.77 -1.07
C ASP A 77 3.50 13.33 -1.01
N ASP A 78 4.39 14.14 -1.57
CA ASP A 78 5.81 13.82 -1.69
C ASP A 78 6.54 13.77 -0.33
N THR A 79 5.88 14.12 0.77
CA THR A 79 6.41 14.04 2.14
C THR A 79 5.99 12.78 2.87
N ALA A 80 4.99 12.04 2.37
CA ALA A 80 4.44 10.86 3.04
C ALA A 80 5.49 9.76 3.27
N SER A 81 5.57 9.18 4.47
CA SER A 81 6.49 8.06 4.75
C SER A 81 5.84 6.70 4.39
N PHE A 82 6.45 5.97 3.45
CA PHE A 82 5.96 4.64 3.06
C PHE A 82 6.01 3.62 4.19
N GLU A 83 7.00 3.72 5.08
CA GLU A 83 7.11 2.83 6.25
C GLU A 83 5.92 3.01 7.21
N GLN A 84 5.52 4.27 7.43
CA GLN A 84 4.36 4.58 8.26
C GLN A 84 3.07 4.06 7.62
N LEU A 85 2.89 4.30 6.31
CA LEU A 85 1.73 3.82 5.55
C LEU A 85 1.64 2.29 5.51
N LEU A 86 2.78 1.60 5.43
CA LEU A 86 2.84 0.15 5.28
C LEU A 86 2.98 -0.62 6.60
N SER A 87 3.03 0.07 7.73
CA SER A 87 3.19 -0.55 9.06
C SER A 87 2.10 -1.59 9.36
N ARG A 88 0.83 -1.23 9.20
CA ARG A 88 -0.33 -2.12 9.42
C ARG A 88 -0.38 -3.28 8.43
N TYR A 89 0.00 -3.01 7.18
CA TYR A 89 0.09 -4.02 6.13
C TYR A 89 1.16 -5.06 6.44
N LYS A 90 2.35 -4.61 6.84
CA LYS A 90 3.43 -5.51 7.30
C LYS A 90 2.98 -6.32 8.50
N GLU A 91 2.31 -5.70 9.47
CA GLU A 91 1.80 -6.40 10.66
C GLU A 91 0.80 -7.50 10.28
N LEU A 92 -0.18 -7.19 9.42
CA LEU A 92 -1.16 -8.16 8.94
C LEU A 92 -0.49 -9.33 8.21
N LEU A 93 0.45 -9.06 7.31
CA LEU A 93 1.15 -10.10 6.56
C LEU A 93 2.08 -10.95 7.44
N SER A 94 2.66 -10.39 8.49
CA SER A 94 3.60 -11.11 9.38
C SER A 94 2.89 -11.90 10.48
N GLN A 95 1.84 -11.33 11.08
CA GLN A 95 1.19 -11.89 12.27
C GLN A 95 -0.19 -12.49 11.98
N GLY A 96 -0.77 -12.19 10.83
CA GLY A 96 -2.14 -12.56 10.48
C GLY A 96 -3.23 -11.83 11.27
N GLN A 97 -2.83 -10.81 12.03
CA GLN A 97 -3.71 -9.93 12.80
C GLN A 97 -3.10 -8.53 12.83
N ILE A 98 -3.94 -7.51 13.01
CA ILE A 98 -3.52 -6.14 13.26
C ILE A 98 -3.71 -5.90 14.75
N SER A 99 -2.65 -5.54 15.48
CA SER A 99 -2.74 -5.25 16.91
C SER A 99 -3.35 -3.88 17.12
N GLY A 100 -4.55 -3.82 17.70
CA GLY A 100 -5.22 -2.57 18.06
C GLY A 100 -6.57 -2.35 17.35
N THR A 101 -7.62 -2.92 17.95
CA THR A 101 -9.07 -2.59 17.84
C THR A 101 -9.83 -2.94 16.54
N PRO A 102 -11.17 -3.17 16.65
CA PRO A 102 -11.90 -4.18 15.89
C PRO A 102 -12.54 -3.66 14.60
N GLN A 103 -12.70 -4.58 13.63
CA GLN A 103 -13.40 -4.42 12.34
C GLN A 103 -12.80 -3.38 11.39
N THR A 104 -11.81 -3.80 10.60
CA THR A 104 -11.46 -3.11 9.36
C THR A 104 -12.57 -3.33 8.31
N LEU A 105 -13.63 -2.55 8.37
CA LEU A 105 -14.55 -2.30 7.25
C LEU A 105 -15.20 -0.93 7.44
N GLN A 106 -14.64 0.14 6.86
CA GLN A 106 -15.41 1.19 6.17
C GLN A 106 -14.51 2.25 5.53
N TYR A 107 -14.76 2.44 4.23
CA TYR A 107 -14.42 3.60 3.41
C TYR A 107 -14.22 4.90 4.21
N MET A 108 -12.98 5.43 4.25
CA MET A 108 -12.76 6.86 4.51
C MET A 108 -12.51 7.57 3.19
N ARG A 109 -13.60 8.07 2.60
CA ARG A 109 -13.57 9.06 1.53
C ARG A 109 -13.06 10.37 2.13
N TYR A 110 -11.77 10.68 1.97
CA TYR A 110 -11.29 12.03 2.29
C TYR A 110 -11.94 13.02 1.32
N HIS A 111 -12.89 13.80 1.83
CA HIS A 111 -13.38 14.97 1.12
C HIS A 111 -12.26 16.02 1.06
N ARG A 112 -11.91 16.41 -0.17
CA ARG A 112 -11.23 17.65 -0.55
C ARG A 112 -11.31 18.72 0.55
N TYR A 113 -10.16 19.12 1.09
CA TYR A 113 -10.03 20.49 1.59
C TYR A 113 -9.91 21.42 0.38
N THR A 114 -11.06 21.93 -0.09
CA THR A 114 -11.08 23.19 -0.82
C THR A 114 -10.73 24.29 0.17
N ASN A 115 -9.45 24.68 0.25
CA ASN A 115 -9.13 26.03 0.70
C ASN A 115 -9.42 27.00 -0.44
N SER A 116 -10.68 27.40 -0.53
CA SER A 116 -11.03 28.70 -1.08
C SER A 116 -10.68 29.77 -0.05
N ARG A 117 -10.21 30.93 -0.55
CA ARG A 117 -9.89 32.20 0.13
C ARG A 117 -8.45 32.24 0.63
N ARG A 118 -7.62 33.19 0.19
CA ARG A 118 -7.89 34.57 -0.24
C ARG A 118 -7.07 34.96 -1.46
#